data_AF-A0A4Y2H5T7-F1
#
_entry.id   AF-A0A4Y2H5T7-F1
#
_cell.length_a   1.000
_cell.length_b   1.000
_cell.length_c   1.000
_cell.angle_alpha   90.00
_cell.angle_beta   90.00
_cell.angle_gamma   90.00
#
_symmetry.space_group_name_H-M   'P 1'
#
loop_
_entity.id
_entity.type
_entity.pdbx_description
1 polymer ?
#
loop_
_entity_poly.entity_id
_entity_poly.type
_entity_poly.pdbx_seq_one_letter_code
_entity_poly.pdbx_strand_id
1 'polypeptide(L)'
;MQDGAPPHIATPMKQLLNLHFGNDRNISRHFPTVWPPRSPALNPCDSWLWGYLKDVVYGGPIANLIEFKNRITQHIHNITTETLRSVVEQAVLRFQLIGENSRHQIEHFLSKPNSFS
;
A
#
# COMPACT_ATOMS: atom_id res chain seq x y z
N MET A 1 -0.77 5.23 -6.21
CA MET A 1 -2.02 4.51 -5.88
C MET A 1 -2.53 5.08 -4.58
N GLN A 2 -3.81 5.42 -4.48
CA GLN A 2 -4.40 5.94 -3.25
C GLN A 2 -5.75 5.28 -3.02
N ASP A 3 -6.07 4.99 -1.76
CA ASP A 3 -7.37 4.47 -1.42
C ASP A 3 -8.46 5.53 -1.69
N GLY A 4 -9.66 5.06 -2.01
CA GLY A 4 -10.77 5.95 -2.38
C GLY A 4 -11.43 6.63 -1.18
N ALA A 5 -10.74 6.85 -0.06
CA ALA A 5 -11.35 7.40 1.16
C ALA A 5 -11.72 8.89 0.98
N PRO A 6 -12.74 9.41 1.67
CA PRO A 6 -13.26 10.76 1.43
C PRO A 6 -12.21 11.90 1.48
N PRO A 7 -11.28 11.95 2.44
CA PRO A 7 -10.22 12.98 2.46
C PRO A 7 -9.28 12.88 1.26
N HIS A 8 -9.03 11.65 0.81
CA HIS A 8 -8.12 11.30 -0.28
C HIS A 8 -8.67 11.60 -1.68
N ILE A 9 -9.96 11.90 -1.80
CA ILE A 9 -10.65 12.19 -3.07
C ILE A 9 -11.24 13.61 -3.12
N ALA A 10 -10.92 14.45 -2.14
CA ALA A 10 -11.34 15.84 -2.11
C ALA A 10 -10.76 16.60 -3.33
N THR A 11 -11.50 17.59 -3.83
CA THR A 11 -11.11 18.38 -5.01
C THR A 11 -9.69 18.97 -4.92
N PRO A 12 -9.26 19.56 -3.78
CA PRO A 12 -7.90 20.08 -3.66
C PRO A 12 -6.85 18.98 -3.82
N MET A 13 -7.11 17.80 -3.27
CA MET A 13 -6.19 16.66 -3.37
C MET A 13 -6.12 16.13 -4.81
N LYS A 14 -7.25 16.09 -5.52
CA LYS A 14 -7.27 15.69 -6.93
C LYS A 14 -6.49 16.67 -7.81
N GLN A 15 -6.66 17.97 -7.59
CA GLN A 15 -5.93 19.01 -8.32
C GLN A 15 -4.42 18.90 -8.09
N LEU A 16 -4.01 18.69 -6.84
CA LEU A 16 -2.62 18.48 -6.47
C LEU A 16 -2.03 17.24 -7.16
N LEU A 17 -2.73 16.10 -7.09
CA LEU A 17 -2.29 14.86 -7.73
C LEU A 17 -2.21 14.99 -9.25
N ASN A 18 -3.15 15.70 -9.88
CA ASN A 18 -3.13 15.95 -11.32
C ASN A 18 -1.96 16.88 -11.71
N LEU A 19 -1.65 17.90 -10.90
CA LEU A 19 -0.52 18.79 -11.14
C LEU A 19 0.83 18.05 -11.09
N HIS A 20 1.01 17.14 -10.13
CA HIS A 20 2.28 16.45 -9.93
C HIS A 20 2.48 15.24 -10.86
N PHE A 21 1.42 14.47 -11.12
CA PHE A 21 1.55 13.18 -11.81
C PHE A 21 0.84 13.13 -13.17
N GLY A 22 0.01 14.14 -13.49
CA GLY A 22 -0.89 14.11 -14.64
C GLY A 22 -2.08 13.17 -14.44
N ASN A 23 -3.08 13.26 -15.32
CA ASN A 23 -4.35 12.55 -15.12
C ASN A 23 -4.20 11.02 -15.28
N ASP A 24 -3.36 10.57 -16.21
CA ASP A 24 -3.29 9.15 -16.61
C ASP A 24 -2.49 8.27 -15.64
N ARG A 25 -1.59 8.87 -14.85
CA ARG A 25 -0.75 8.15 -13.89
C ARG A 25 -1.39 8.01 -12.50
N ASN A 26 -2.51 8.69 -12.29
CA ASN A 26 -3.22 8.66 -11.02
C ASN A 26 -4.20 7.49 -10.97
N ILE A 27 -3.95 6.56 -10.03
CA ILE A 27 -4.84 5.44 -9.74
C ILE A 27 -5.57 5.74 -8.43
N SER A 28 -6.82 6.21 -8.54
CA SER A 28 -7.68 6.58 -7.42
C SER A 28 -9.14 6.72 -7.89
N ARG A 29 -10.08 6.89 -6.96
CA ARG A 29 -11.50 7.08 -7.29
C ARG A 29 -11.70 8.43 -7.99
N HIS A 30 -12.41 8.43 -9.13
CA HIS A 30 -12.65 9.58 -10.00
C HIS A 30 -11.45 10.04 -10.85
N PHE A 31 -10.44 9.19 -11.02
CA PHE A 31 -9.43 9.32 -12.07
C PHE A 31 -9.71 8.31 -13.20
N PRO A 32 -9.10 8.46 -14.40
CA PRO A 32 -9.30 7.54 -15.51
C PRO A 32 -9.04 6.08 -15.12
N THR A 33 -7.99 5.84 -14.34
CA THR A 33 -7.69 4.53 -13.77
C THR A 33 -8.33 4.41 -12.39
N VAL A 34 -9.51 3.79 -12.32
CA VAL A 34 -10.29 3.69 -11.09
C VAL A 34 -9.72 2.63 -10.15
N TRP A 35 -9.49 3.02 -8.89
CA TRP A 35 -9.17 2.05 -7.83
C TRP A 35 -10.40 1.20 -7.46
N PRO A 36 -10.29 -0.14 -7.45
CA PRO A 36 -11.41 -1.00 -7.10
C PRO A 36 -11.87 -0.78 -5.63
N PRO A 37 -13.18 -0.80 -5.35
CA PRO A 37 -13.69 -0.62 -4.00
C PRO A 37 -13.24 -1.76 -3.07
N ARG A 38 -13.01 -1.45 -1.79
CA ARG A 38 -12.66 -2.41 -0.72
C ARG A 38 -11.49 -3.35 -1.04
N SER A 39 -10.43 -2.81 -1.67
CA SER A 39 -9.24 -3.59 -2.01
C SER A 39 -7.96 -3.15 -1.27
N PRO A 40 -7.90 -3.17 0.09
CA PRO A 40 -6.66 -2.87 0.82
C PRO A 40 -5.49 -3.77 0.39
N ALA A 41 -5.78 -5.03 0.06
CA ALA A 41 -4.77 -5.99 -0.39
C ALA A 41 -4.02 -5.59 -1.67
N LEU A 42 -4.50 -4.60 -2.42
CA LEU A 42 -3.85 -4.10 -3.63
C LEU A 42 -2.90 -2.94 -3.37
N ASN A 43 -2.99 -2.29 -2.21
CA ASN A 43 -2.08 -1.23 -1.84
C ASN A 43 -0.82 -1.86 -1.21
N PRO A 44 0.39 -1.63 -1.77
CA PRO A 44 1.65 -2.04 -1.15
C PRO A 44 1.79 -1.60 0.32
N CYS A 45 1.29 -0.42 0.66
CA CYS A 45 1.37 0.08 2.02
C CYS A 45 0.50 -0.73 2.98
N ASP A 46 -0.76 -0.99 2.61
CA ASP A 46 -1.72 -1.71 3.46
C ASP A 46 -1.46 -3.21 3.51
N SER A 47 -0.94 -3.78 2.42
CA SER A 47 -0.73 -5.21 2.31
C SER A 47 0.65 -5.70 2.76
N TRP A 48 1.60 -4.80 2.94
CA TRP A 48 2.95 -5.15 3.39
C TRP A 48 3.52 -4.14 4.39
N LEU A 49 3.69 -2.86 4.01
CA LEU A 49 4.47 -1.90 4.81
C LEU A 49 3.96 -1.77 6.24
N TRP A 50 2.65 -1.61 6.44
CA TRP A 50 2.08 -1.44 7.78
C TRP A 50 2.20 -2.71 8.63
N GLY A 51 2.10 -3.90 8.01
CA GLY A 51 2.35 -5.17 8.69
C GLY A 51 3.80 -5.29 9.13
N TYR A 52 4.73 -5.09 8.18
CA TYR A 52 6.17 -5.10 8.45
C TYR A 52 6.56 -4.11 9.56
N LEU A 53 6.15 -2.84 9.44
CA LEU A 53 6.47 -1.82 10.46
C LEU A 53 5.88 -2.17 11.82
N LYS A 54 4.67 -2.73 11.85
CA LYS A 54 4.08 -3.18 13.12
C LYS A 54 4.94 -4.26 13.78
N ASP A 55 5.37 -5.25 13.01
CA ASP A 55 6.13 -6.37 13.55
C ASP A 55 7.51 -5.93 14.07
N VAL A 56 8.21 -5.06 13.32
CA VAL A 56 9.58 -4.64 13.70
C VAL A 56 9.61 -3.52 14.72
N VAL A 57 8.70 -2.54 14.66
CA VAL A 57 8.72 -1.39 15.58
C VAL A 57 8.24 -1.80 16.97
N TYR A 58 7.23 -2.68 17.05
CA TYR A 58 6.66 -3.18 18.30
C TYR A 58 7.33 -4.48 18.79
N GLY A 59 8.41 -4.94 18.17
CA GLY A 59 9.16 -6.15 18.58
C GLY A 59 9.80 -6.07 19.97
N GLY A 60 9.77 -4.91 20.62
CA GLY A 60 10.18 -4.73 22.02
C GLY A 60 9.57 -3.47 22.64
N PRO A 61 9.66 -3.30 23.97
CA PRO A 61 9.10 -2.15 24.68
C PRO A 61 9.59 -0.83 24.07
N ILE A 62 8.70 0.17 24.01
CA ILE A 62 9.01 1.51 23.50
C ILE A 62 8.85 2.49 24.66
N ALA A 63 9.92 3.19 25.03
CA ALA A 63 9.95 4.02 26.22
C ALA A 63 9.23 5.36 26.04
N ASN A 64 9.27 5.94 24.83
CA ASN A 64 8.65 7.23 24.54
C ASN A 64 8.43 7.47 23.03
N LEU A 65 7.78 8.60 22.72
CA LEU A 65 7.45 8.99 21.34
C LEU A 65 8.68 9.23 20.46
N ILE A 66 9.80 9.70 21.02
CA ILE A 66 11.03 9.97 20.25
C ILE A 66 11.61 8.64 19.77
N GLU A 67 11.72 7.67 20.67
CA GLU A 67 12.16 6.32 20.33
C GLU A 67 11.24 5.68 19.28
N PHE A 68 9.92 5.80 19.44
CA PHE A 68 8.96 5.28 18.48
C PHE A 68 9.19 5.83 17.07
N LYS A 69 9.32 7.16 16.94
CA LYS A 69 9.59 7.82 15.66
C LYS A 69 10.94 7.41 15.07
N ASN A 70 11.96 7.28 15.91
CA ASN A 70 13.30 6.86 15.47
C ASN A 70 13.28 5.42 14.93
N ARG A 71 12.61 4.49 15.60
CA ARG A 71 12.46 3.10 15.12
C ARG A 71 11.76 3.05 13.78
N ILE A 72 10.64 3.76 13.60
CA ILE A 72 9.94 3.84 12.30
C ILE A 72 10.90 4.33 11.21
N THR A 73 11.57 5.46 11.44
CA THR A 73 12.49 6.06 10.48
C THR A 73 13.63 5.11 10.12
N GLN A 74 14.27 4.48 11.11
CA GLN A 74 15.35 3.52 10.90
C GLN A 74 14.90 2.32 10.07
N HIS A 75 13.76 1.71 10.41
CA HIS A 75 13.27 0.55 9.67
C HIS A 75 12.84 0.89 8.25
N ILE A 76 12.29 2.09 8.01
CA ILE A 76 11.99 2.58 6.65
C ILE A 76 13.27 2.75 5.84
N HIS A 77 14.32 3.37 6.41
CA HIS A 77 15.59 3.57 5.71
C HIS A 77 16.31 2.25 5.37
N ASN A 78 16.06 1.20 6.15
CA ASN A 78 16.64 -0.12 5.92
C ASN A 78 15.87 -0.95 4.88
N ILE A 79 14.73 -0.47 4.37
CA ILE A 79 14.01 -1.18 3.30
C ILE A 79 14.82 -1.08 2.01
N THR A 80 15.25 -2.24 1.50
CA THR A 80 16.05 -2.31 0.27
C THR A 80 15.20 -2.04 -0.97
N THR A 81 15.86 -1.62 -2.06
CA THR A 81 15.20 -1.47 -3.36
C THR A 81 14.67 -2.80 -3.89
N GLU A 82 15.36 -3.91 -3.59
CA GLU A 82 14.94 -5.28 -3.91
C GLU A 82 13.62 -5.64 -3.23
N THR A 83 13.50 -5.32 -1.93
CA THR A 83 12.25 -5.50 -1.19
C THR A 83 11.11 -4.69 -1.80
N LEU A 84 11.34 -3.40 -2.08
CA LEU A 84 10.32 -2.54 -2.70
C LEU A 84 9.87 -3.07 -4.05
N ARG A 85 10.81 -3.53 -4.88
CA ARG A 85 10.52 -4.12 -6.19
C ARG A 85 9.65 -5.36 -6.04
N SER A 86 10.00 -6.28 -5.15
CA SER A 86 9.22 -7.50 -4.90
C SER A 86 7.80 -7.19 -4.44
N VAL A 87 7.62 -6.20 -3.55
CA VAL A 87 6.29 -5.79 -3.08
C VAL A 87 5.45 -5.22 -4.22
N VAL A 88 6.05 -4.42 -5.11
CA VAL A 88 5.36 -3.88 -6.29
C VAL A 88 4.98 -5.00 -7.26
N GLU A 89 5.89 -5.95 -7.53
CA GLU A 89 5.61 -7.12 -8.37
C GLU A 89 4.44 -7.95 -7.81
N GLN A 90 4.40 -8.17 -6.50
CA GLN A 90 3.26 -8.84 -5.87
C GLN A 90 1.95 -8.07 -6.02
N ALA A 91 1.98 -6.74 -5.92
CA ALA A 91 0.78 -5.93 -6.17
C ALA A 91 0.29 -6.08 -7.62
N VAL A 92 1.20 -6.07 -8.60
CA VAL A 92 0.88 -6.31 -10.02
C VAL A 92 0.25 -7.69 -10.23
N LEU A 93 0.83 -8.75 -9.64
CA LEU A 93 0.27 -10.10 -9.71
C LEU A 93 -1.15 -10.16 -9.13
N ARG A 94 -1.40 -9.48 -8.02
CA ARG A 94 -2.75 -9.40 -7.43
C ARG A 94 -3.73 -8.67 -8.33
N PHE A 95 -3.31 -7.61 -9.04
CA PHE A 95 -4.15 -6.95 -10.04
C PHE A 95 -4.51 -7.87 -11.21
N GLN A 96 -3.55 -8.64 -11.71
CA GLN A 96 -3.78 -9.62 -12.79
C GLN A 96 -4.80 -10.68 -12.35
N LEU A 97 -4.64 -11.23 -11.15
CA LEU A 97 -5.56 -12.23 -10.60
C LEU A 97 -6.99 -11.70 -10.42
N ILE A 98 -7.16 -10.42 -10.07
CA ILE A 98 -8.49 -9.77 -10.01
C ILE A 98 -9.10 -9.60 -11.40
N GLY A 99 -8.29 -9.25 -12.39
CA GLY A 99 -8.72 -9.11 -13.78
C GLY A 99 -9.24 -10.42 -14.37
N GLU A 100 -8.58 -11.53 -14.06
CA GLU A 100 -8.94 -12.87 -14.56
C GLU A 100 -10.20 -13.44 -13.88
N ASN A 101 -10.46 -13.09 -12.61
CA ASN A 101 -11.54 -13.71 -11.80
C ASN A 101 -12.81 -12.86 -11.61
N SER A 102 -13.09 -11.90 -12.50
CA SER A 102 -14.40 -11.21 -12.58
C SER A 102 -14.94 -10.68 -11.23
N ARG A 103 -14.14 -9.89 -10.49
CA ARG A 103 -14.59 -9.10 -9.31
C ARG A 103 -15.14 -9.88 -8.10
N HIS A 104 -14.81 -11.15 -7.91
CA HIS A 104 -15.07 -11.81 -6.62
C HIS A 104 -13.99 -11.50 -5.57
N GLN A 105 -14.38 -11.51 -4.28
CA GLN A 105 -13.55 -11.15 -3.15
C GLN A 105 -12.43 -12.19 -2.98
N ILE A 106 -11.20 -11.83 -3.38
CA ILE A 106 -10.03 -12.72 -3.48
C ILE A 106 -9.37 -12.98 -2.11
N GLU A 107 -10.01 -12.60 -1.01
CA GLU A 107 -9.45 -12.77 0.35
C GLU A 107 -9.00 -14.22 0.62
N HIS A 108 -9.70 -15.22 0.06
CA HIS A 108 -9.32 -16.63 0.20
C HIS A 108 -8.04 -17.04 -0.54
N PHE A 109 -7.60 -16.31 -1.57
CA PHE A 109 -6.34 -16.59 -2.28
C PHE A 109 -5.15 -15.80 -1.71
N LEU A 110 -5.41 -14.80 -0.86
CA LEU A 110 -4.41 -13.89 -0.29
C LEU A 110 -3.92 -14.32 1.09
N SER A 111 -4.51 -15.37 1.67
CA SER A 111 -4.27 -15.82 3.05
C SER A 111 -2.99 -16.63 3.27
N LYS A 112 -2.14 -16.81 2.26
CA LYS A 112 -0.81 -17.39 2.49
C LYS A 112 0.15 -16.29 2.94
N PRO A 113 0.65 -16.33 4.19
CA PRO A 113 1.74 -15.46 4.59
C PRO A 113 2.97 -15.96 3.84
N ASN A 114 3.43 -15.20 2.86
CA ASN A 114 4.79 -15.37 2.37
C ASN A 114 5.70 -14.87 3.49
N SER A 115 6.18 -15.82 4.28
CA SER A 115 7.30 -15.68 5.18
C SER A 115 8.48 -15.13 4.38
N PHE A 116 8.73 -13.83 4.51
CA PHE A 116 10.04 -13.28 4.20
C PHE A 116 10.92 -13.58 5.41
N SER A 117 11.66 -14.70 5.33
CA SER A 117 12.89 -14.92 6.09
C SER A 117 14.05 -14.26 5.37
#